data_AF-A0A954ENM5-F1
#
_entry.id   AF-A0A954ENM5-F1
#
_cell.length_a   1.000
_cell.length_b   1.000
_cell.length_c   1.000
_cell.angle_alpha   90.00
_cell.angle_beta   90.00
_cell.angle_gamma   90.00
#
_symmetry.space_group_name_H-M   'P 1'
#
loop_
_entity.id
_entity.type
_entity.pdbx_description
1 polymer ?
#
loop_
_entity_poly.entity_id
_entity_poly.type
_entity_poly.pdbx_seq_one_letter_code
_entity_poly.pdbx_strand_id
1 'polypeptide(L)'
;GPLAATTPLLSEPKSQTPALAFWMGECALKPDSSETLLAAGRMFQVSGDVAAAERAWRLSLAMNHDKPHYLLERLRPHCSEGELLSWLPPRLELWVIMAETTKEGEVRKQAATQILKLVDLEKGLPAENAILVKGQAFLFLEDYSQAAPLLSEAVRVRPDDVNRRILLATALEKSGDAQAALPIYESAAKLAPKRGDLRQKISELKSSQAD
;
A
#
# COMPACT_ATOMS: atom_id res chain seq x y z
N GLY A 1 11.54 0.94 25.90
CA GLY A 1 12.77 1.30 25.16
C GLY A 1 13.05 0.26 24.10
N PRO A 2 13.83 0.58 23.05
CA PRO A 2 14.11 -0.32 21.92
C PRO A 2 14.66 -1.70 22.34
N LEU A 3 15.33 -1.79 23.49
CA LEU A 3 15.82 -3.04 24.09
C LEU A 3 14.73 -4.00 24.60
N ALA A 4 13.51 -3.51 24.88
CA ALA A 4 12.41 -4.35 25.37
C ALA A 4 11.60 -5.01 24.23
N ALA A 5 11.73 -4.48 23.00
CA ALA A 5 11.07 -5.01 21.82
C ALA A 5 11.85 -6.16 21.16
N THR A 6 13.15 -6.27 21.45
CA THR A 6 14.07 -7.27 20.89
C THR A 6 14.28 -8.49 21.79
N THR A 7 13.84 -8.46 23.06
CA THR A 7 13.98 -9.59 23.99
C THR A 7 13.42 -10.93 23.47
N PRO A 8 12.31 -10.96 22.71
CA PRO A 8 11.81 -12.20 22.09
C PRO A 8 12.59 -12.64 20.82
N LEU A 9 13.44 -11.80 20.25
CA LEU A 9 14.41 -12.18 19.21
C LEU A 9 15.67 -12.83 19.82
N LEU A 10 15.91 -12.60 21.11
CA LEU A 10 17.07 -13.15 21.86
C LEU A 10 16.83 -14.57 22.39
N SER A 11 15.62 -15.12 22.28
CA SER A 11 15.39 -16.53 22.60
C SER A 11 16.14 -17.39 21.59
N GLU A 12 17.00 -18.29 22.08
CA GLU A 12 17.94 -19.07 21.27
C GLU A 12 17.28 -19.67 20.02
N PRO A 13 17.88 -19.50 18.83
CA PRO A 13 17.34 -20.08 17.61
C PRO A 13 17.37 -21.60 17.70
N LYS A 14 16.26 -22.25 17.36
CA LYS A 14 16.16 -23.72 17.29
C LYS A 14 17.04 -24.35 16.19
N SER A 15 17.80 -23.54 15.45
CA SER A 15 18.60 -24.00 14.31
C SER A 15 19.87 -24.71 14.78
N GLN A 16 20.10 -25.93 14.29
CA GLN A 16 21.28 -26.74 14.62
C GLN A 16 22.60 -26.25 13.97
N THR A 17 22.62 -25.04 13.38
CA THR A 17 23.80 -24.51 12.67
C THR A 17 24.38 -23.30 13.41
N PRO A 18 25.52 -23.43 14.11
CA PRO A 18 26.08 -22.37 14.97
C PRO A 18 26.36 -21.04 14.24
N ALA A 19 26.76 -21.10 12.97
CA ALA A 19 27.05 -19.91 12.16
C ALA A 19 25.78 -19.11 11.83
N LEU A 20 24.66 -19.79 11.63
CA LEU A 20 23.37 -19.16 11.38
C LEU A 20 22.88 -18.48 12.67
N ALA A 21 22.92 -19.20 13.79
CA ALA A 21 22.56 -18.67 15.11
C ALA A 21 23.39 -17.44 15.52
N PHE A 22 24.69 -17.46 15.25
CA PHE A 22 25.60 -16.33 15.51
C PHE A 22 25.26 -15.10 14.64
N TRP A 23 25.06 -15.30 13.33
CA TRP A 23 24.68 -14.22 12.42
C TRP A 23 23.29 -13.64 12.73
N MET A 24 22.33 -14.49 13.11
CA MET A 24 21.00 -14.08 13.59
C MET A 24 21.08 -13.23 14.86
N GLY A 25 21.99 -13.60 15.78
CA GLY A 25 22.32 -12.80 16.96
C GLY A 25 22.89 -11.44 16.57
N GLU A 26 23.93 -11.38 15.73
CA GLU A 26 24.58 -10.14 15.31
C GLU A 26 23.61 -9.16 14.60
N CYS A 27 22.79 -9.65 13.66
CA CYS A 27 21.78 -8.82 12.99
C CYS A 27 20.65 -8.35 13.92
N ALA A 28 20.28 -9.15 14.93
CA ALA A 28 19.30 -8.77 15.95
C ALA A 28 19.88 -7.83 17.03
N LEU A 29 21.20 -7.84 17.22
CA LEU A 29 21.92 -6.99 18.17
C LEU A 29 22.18 -5.58 17.64
N LYS A 30 22.21 -5.39 16.31
CA LYS A 30 22.27 -4.07 15.64
C LYS A 30 21.37 -4.00 14.40
N PRO A 31 20.03 -3.94 14.57
CA PRO A 31 19.11 -3.80 13.45
C PRO A 31 19.10 -2.34 13.00
N ASP A 32 20.19 -1.88 12.39
CA ASP A 32 20.33 -0.48 11.98
C ASP A 32 19.55 -0.19 10.68
N SER A 33 19.01 -1.24 10.03
CA SER A 33 18.18 -1.09 8.83
C SER A 33 17.08 -2.12 8.71
N SER A 34 15.96 -1.69 8.11
CA SER A 34 14.84 -2.53 7.67
C SER A 34 15.28 -3.69 6.76
N GLU A 35 16.27 -3.48 5.89
CA GLU A 35 16.75 -4.52 4.97
C GLU A 35 17.42 -5.69 5.71
N THR A 36 18.14 -5.39 6.78
CA THR A 36 18.81 -6.39 7.63
C THR A 36 17.78 -7.25 8.34
N LEU A 37 16.72 -6.64 8.88
CA LEU A 37 15.61 -7.35 9.50
C LEU A 37 14.80 -8.18 8.50
N LEU A 38 14.59 -7.65 7.29
CA LEU A 38 13.95 -8.38 6.20
C LEU A 38 14.76 -9.64 5.83
N ALA A 39 16.09 -9.52 5.78
CA ALA A 39 16.99 -10.64 5.53
C ALA A 39 16.98 -11.65 6.69
N ALA A 40 17.01 -11.18 7.94
CA ALA A 40 16.92 -12.02 9.12
C ALA A 40 15.63 -12.86 9.10
N GLY A 41 14.48 -12.25 8.77
CA GLY A 41 13.21 -12.98 8.71
C GLY A 41 13.22 -14.12 7.69
N ARG A 42 13.86 -13.93 6.52
CA ARG A 42 14.05 -15.03 5.55
C ARG A 42 14.91 -16.14 6.11
N MET A 43 15.99 -15.82 6.83
CA MET A 43 16.86 -16.84 7.43
C MET A 43 16.14 -17.64 8.51
N PHE A 44 15.36 -16.98 9.37
CA PHE A 44 14.51 -17.64 10.36
C PHE A 44 13.51 -18.60 9.70
N GLN A 45 12.88 -18.17 8.60
CA GLN A 45 11.93 -19.00 7.86
C GLN A 45 12.61 -20.26 7.30
N VAL A 46 13.80 -20.12 6.70
CA VAL A 46 14.59 -21.26 6.19
C VAL A 46 15.00 -22.22 7.32
N SER A 47 15.29 -21.69 8.51
CA SER A 47 15.57 -22.53 9.69
C SER A 47 14.36 -23.20 10.32
N GLY A 48 13.14 -22.93 9.83
CA GLY A 48 11.88 -23.45 10.36
C GLY A 48 11.35 -22.70 11.59
N ASP A 49 11.97 -21.59 12.00
CA ASP A 49 11.47 -20.74 13.09
C ASP A 49 10.54 -19.66 12.54
N VAL A 50 9.32 -20.08 12.18
CA VAL A 50 8.30 -19.22 11.59
C VAL A 50 7.96 -18.04 12.50
N ALA A 51 7.94 -18.26 13.81
CA ALA A 51 7.62 -17.22 14.78
C ALA A 51 8.71 -16.13 14.82
N ALA A 52 9.98 -16.50 14.76
CA ALA A 52 11.08 -15.54 14.69
C ALA A 52 11.13 -14.81 13.34
N ALA A 53 10.78 -15.50 12.25
CA ALA A 53 10.67 -14.90 10.92
C ALA A 53 9.65 -13.77 10.90
N GLU A 54 8.45 -14.05 11.41
CA GLU A 54 7.36 -13.07 11.51
C GLU A 54 7.75 -11.86 12.39
N ARG A 55 8.40 -12.10 13.54
CA ARG A 55 8.90 -11.01 14.40
C ARG A 55 9.88 -10.10 13.65
N ALA A 56 10.83 -10.68 12.92
CA ALA A 56 11.80 -9.92 12.16
C ALA A 56 11.15 -9.10 11.02
N TRP A 57 10.18 -9.67 10.31
CA TRP A 57 9.46 -8.95 9.25
C TRP A 57 8.58 -7.82 9.78
N ARG A 58 7.85 -8.03 10.89
CA ARG A 58 7.08 -6.98 11.56
C ARG A 58 7.99 -5.81 11.98
N LEU A 59 9.15 -6.11 12.54
CA LEU A 59 10.14 -5.08 12.90
C LEU A 59 10.69 -4.37 11.65
N SER A 60 10.97 -5.10 10.58
CA SER A 60 11.39 -4.51 9.30
C SER A 60 10.36 -3.52 8.77
N LEU A 61 9.06 -3.87 8.82
CA LEU A 61 7.98 -2.99 8.36
C LEU A 61 7.80 -1.78 9.26
N ALA A 62 8.10 -1.89 10.57
CA ALA A 62 8.03 -0.78 11.51
C ALA A 62 9.12 0.29 11.29
N MET A 63 10.23 -0.05 10.62
CA MET A 63 11.35 0.86 10.39
C MET A 63 11.19 1.70 9.13
N ASN A 64 11.54 2.99 9.22
CA ASN A 64 11.58 3.87 8.05
C ASN A 64 12.50 3.31 6.96
N HIS A 65 12.04 3.38 5.71
CA HIS A 65 12.74 2.84 4.54
C HIS A 65 12.43 3.75 3.35
N ASP A 66 13.44 4.15 2.58
CA ASP A 66 13.27 5.10 1.45
C ASP A 66 12.30 4.59 0.38
N LYS A 67 12.24 3.27 0.22
CA LYS A 67 11.35 2.54 -0.70
C LYS A 67 10.42 1.58 0.05
N PRO A 68 9.36 2.04 0.73
CA PRO A 68 8.48 1.16 1.52
C PRO A 68 7.79 0.08 0.68
N HIS A 69 7.51 0.34 -0.61
CA HIS A 69 6.97 -0.65 -1.54
C HIS A 69 7.89 -1.87 -1.69
N TYR A 70 9.21 -1.66 -1.66
CA TYR A 70 10.19 -2.73 -1.77
C TYR A 70 10.04 -3.76 -0.65
N LEU A 71 9.76 -3.31 0.58
CA LEU A 71 9.58 -4.21 1.72
C LEU A 71 8.39 -5.14 1.50
N LEU A 72 7.24 -4.59 1.07
CA LEU A 72 6.03 -5.37 0.83
C LEU A 72 6.22 -6.37 -0.32
N GLU A 73 6.79 -5.93 -1.46
CA GLU A 73 7.08 -6.81 -2.59
C GLU A 73 8.00 -7.98 -2.21
N ARG A 74 8.99 -7.72 -1.35
CA ARG A 74 9.92 -8.76 -0.90
C ARG A 74 9.33 -9.70 0.13
N LEU A 75 8.25 -9.33 0.82
CA LEU A 75 7.55 -10.19 1.78
C LEU A 75 6.50 -11.08 1.12
N ARG A 76 5.88 -10.65 0.03
CA ARG A 76 4.81 -11.39 -0.66
C ARG A 76 5.10 -12.87 -0.95
N PRO A 77 6.31 -13.29 -1.36
CA PRO A 77 6.58 -14.71 -1.58
C PRO A 77 6.56 -15.57 -0.31
N HIS A 78 6.54 -14.94 0.87
CA HIS A 78 6.75 -15.59 2.16
C HIS A 78 5.49 -15.62 3.03
N CYS A 79 4.39 -15.00 2.60
CA CYS A 79 3.14 -14.90 3.34
C CYS A 79 1.93 -14.66 2.43
N SER A 80 0.74 -14.94 2.93
CA SER A 80 -0.51 -14.51 2.30
C SER A 80 -0.72 -12.99 2.43
N GLU A 81 -1.61 -12.43 1.60
CA GLU A 81 -2.00 -11.01 1.68
C GLU A 81 -2.67 -10.68 3.03
N GLY A 82 -3.45 -11.60 3.59
CA GLY A 82 -4.06 -11.46 4.93
C GLY A 82 -3.03 -11.44 6.06
N GLU A 83 -2.00 -12.31 6.00
CA GLU A 83 -0.89 -12.28 6.95
C GLU A 83 -0.11 -10.97 6.84
N LEU A 84 0.25 -10.57 5.62
CA LEU A 84 0.97 -9.32 5.38
C LEU A 84 0.20 -8.11 5.93
N LEU A 85 -1.11 -8.05 5.67
CA LEU A 85 -2.00 -7.02 6.21
C LEU A 85 -1.96 -6.98 7.74
N SER A 86 -1.97 -8.15 8.40
CA SER A 86 -1.93 -8.25 9.87
C SER A 86 -0.60 -7.81 10.49
N TRP A 87 0.46 -7.73 9.69
CA TRP A 87 1.80 -7.32 10.12
C TRP A 87 2.08 -5.83 9.96
N LEU A 88 1.22 -5.10 9.25
CA LEU A 88 1.46 -3.70 8.92
C LEU A 88 1.42 -2.83 10.18
N PRO A 89 2.45 -2.00 10.42
CA PRO A 89 2.42 -0.98 11.46
C PRO A 89 1.47 0.16 11.06
N PRO A 90 1.07 1.06 11.98
CA PRO A 90 0.25 2.23 11.69
C PRO A 90 1.03 3.32 10.93
N ARG A 91 1.61 2.99 9.76
CA ARG A 91 2.31 3.89 8.84
C ARG A 91 1.47 4.05 7.58
N LEU A 92 0.88 5.22 7.38
CA LEU A 92 -0.08 5.50 6.31
C LEU A 92 0.39 4.97 4.94
N GLU A 93 1.67 5.23 4.60
CA GLU A 93 2.26 4.84 3.31
C GLU A 93 2.17 3.34 3.01
N LEU A 94 2.37 2.46 4.00
CA LEU A 94 2.31 1.01 3.78
C LEU A 94 0.89 0.54 3.52
N TRP A 95 -0.10 1.13 4.20
CA TRP A 95 -1.51 0.84 3.97
C TRP A 95 -1.98 1.31 2.60
N VAL A 96 -1.52 2.49 2.15
CA VAL A 96 -1.77 2.99 0.79
C VAL A 96 -1.21 2.01 -0.24
N ILE A 97 0.06 1.63 -0.12
CA ILE A 97 0.68 0.68 -1.07
C ILE A 97 -0.06 -0.65 -1.06
N MET A 98 -0.43 -1.17 0.11
CA MET A 98 -1.18 -2.42 0.22
C MET A 98 -2.54 -2.35 -0.49
N ALA A 99 -3.31 -1.28 -0.29
CA ALA A 99 -4.59 -1.09 -0.98
C ALA A 99 -4.43 -1.00 -2.51
N GLU A 100 -3.37 -0.33 -2.99
CA GLU A 100 -3.11 -0.16 -4.42
C GLU A 100 -2.66 -1.44 -5.12
N THR A 101 -1.86 -2.26 -4.44
CA THR A 101 -1.16 -3.39 -5.05
C THR A 101 -1.86 -4.74 -4.83
N THR A 102 -2.69 -4.85 -3.79
CA THR A 102 -3.42 -6.09 -3.53
C THR A 102 -4.51 -6.33 -4.58
N LYS A 103 -4.66 -7.60 -4.99
CA LYS A 103 -5.71 -8.04 -5.94
C LYS A 103 -6.97 -8.52 -5.22
N GLU A 104 -6.87 -8.80 -3.92
CA GLU A 104 -7.97 -9.31 -3.11
C GLU A 104 -8.86 -8.15 -2.69
N GLY A 105 -10.11 -8.14 -3.16
CA GLY A 105 -11.05 -7.04 -2.91
C GLY A 105 -11.32 -6.81 -1.42
N GLU A 106 -11.38 -7.87 -0.63
CA GLU A 106 -11.62 -7.78 0.81
C GLU A 106 -10.40 -7.20 1.56
N VAL A 107 -9.19 -7.70 1.29
CA VAL A 107 -7.94 -7.13 1.83
C VAL A 107 -7.80 -5.67 1.42
N ARG A 108 -8.16 -5.32 0.17
CA ARG A 108 -8.17 -3.94 -0.31
C ARG A 108 -9.09 -3.04 0.51
N LYS A 109 -10.31 -3.50 0.79
CA LYS A 109 -11.29 -2.75 1.60
C LYS A 109 -10.82 -2.59 3.06
N GLN A 110 -10.21 -3.63 3.63
CA GLN A 110 -9.63 -3.54 4.97
C GLN A 110 -8.48 -2.54 5.02
N ALA A 111 -7.58 -2.56 4.04
CA ALA A 111 -6.51 -1.60 3.93
C ALA A 111 -7.05 -0.16 3.78
N ALA A 112 -8.03 0.05 2.89
CA ALA A 112 -8.67 1.34 2.70
C ALA A 112 -9.36 1.87 3.97
N THR A 113 -10.01 1.00 4.73
CA THR A 113 -10.59 1.37 6.03
C THR A 113 -9.53 1.87 7.01
N GLN A 114 -8.35 1.22 7.01
CA GLN A 114 -7.26 1.63 7.88
C GLN A 114 -6.59 2.92 7.41
N ILE A 115 -6.50 3.16 6.10
CA ILE A 115 -6.06 4.45 5.53
C ILE A 115 -6.90 5.60 6.11
N LEU A 116 -8.23 5.47 6.11
CA LEU A 116 -9.12 6.52 6.62
C LEU A 116 -8.92 6.81 8.12
N LYS A 117 -8.51 5.82 8.92
CA LYS A 117 -8.18 6.02 10.34
C LYS A 117 -6.85 6.70 10.56
N LEU A 118 -5.89 6.46 9.67
CA LEU A 118 -4.51 6.94 9.82
C LEU A 118 -4.27 8.30 9.16
N VAL A 119 -4.96 8.61 8.06
CA VAL A 119 -4.69 9.80 7.25
C VAL A 119 -4.84 11.11 8.03
N ASP A 120 -5.78 11.18 8.98
CA ASP A 120 -5.99 12.36 9.83
C ASP A 120 -5.01 12.44 11.01
N LEU A 121 -4.29 11.34 11.30
CA LEU A 121 -3.28 11.28 12.35
C LEU A 121 -1.87 11.58 11.82
N GLU A 122 -1.67 11.48 10.50
CA GLU A 122 -0.38 11.67 9.85
C GLU A 122 0.06 13.14 9.91
N LYS A 123 1.01 13.43 10.79
CA LYS A 123 1.55 14.78 10.94
C LYS A 123 2.43 15.14 9.75
N GLY A 124 2.13 16.25 9.09
CA GLY A 124 2.95 16.78 7.99
C GLY A 124 2.53 16.29 6.61
N LEU A 125 1.45 15.49 6.50
CA LEU A 125 0.83 15.22 5.21
C LEU A 125 0.16 16.51 4.68
N PRO A 126 0.55 17.01 3.50
CA PRO A 126 -0.10 18.18 2.91
C PRO A 126 -1.60 17.95 2.72
N ALA A 127 -2.43 18.96 2.97
CA ALA A 127 -3.88 18.83 2.93
C ALA A 127 -4.37 18.28 1.58
N GLU A 128 -3.75 18.70 0.47
CA GLU A 128 -4.11 18.24 -0.87
C GLU A 128 -3.73 16.77 -1.15
N ASN A 129 -2.79 16.22 -0.38
CA ASN A 129 -2.46 14.80 -0.42
C ASN A 129 -3.41 14.01 0.49
N ALA A 130 -3.78 14.56 1.65
CA ALA A 130 -4.78 13.95 2.53
C ALA A 130 -6.13 13.79 1.83
N ILE A 131 -6.59 14.82 1.10
CA ILE A 131 -7.83 14.78 0.30
C ILE A 131 -7.75 13.67 -0.77
N LEU A 132 -6.62 13.59 -1.49
CA LEU A 132 -6.41 12.55 -2.50
C LEU A 132 -6.46 11.14 -1.90
N VAL A 133 -5.71 10.92 -0.81
CA VAL A 133 -5.62 9.62 -0.14
C VAL A 133 -6.98 9.19 0.41
N LYS A 134 -7.76 10.11 0.99
CA LYS A 134 -9.14 9.83 1.42
C LYS A 134 -10.04 9.47 0.24
N GLY A 135 -10.02 10.26 -0.83
CA GLY A 135 -10.82 10.00 -2.03
C GLY A 135 -10.50 8.64 -2.66
N GLN A 136 -9.22 8.28 -2.71
CA GLN A 136 -8.76 6.97 -3.18
C GLN A 136 -9.17 5.83 -2.24
N ALA A 137 -9.10 6.03 -0.92
CA ALA A 137 -9.58 5.03 0.04
C ALA A 137 -11.09 4.78 -0.10
N PHE A 138 -11.91 5.83 -0.23
CA PHE A 138 -13.34 5.67 -0.50
C PHE A 138 -13.62 4.98 -1.84
N LEU A 139 -12.81 5.26 -2.87
CA LEU A 139 -12.90 4.55 -4.15
C LEU A 139 -12.68 3.04 -3.97
N PHE A 140 -11.70 2.64 -3.17
CA PHE A 140 -11.43 1.23 -2.85
C PHE A 140 -12.49 0.58 -1.96
N LEU A 141 -13.19 1.37 -1.16
CA LEU A 141 -14.37 0.93 -0.41
C LEU A 141 -15.64 0.85 -1.27
N GLU A 142 -15.56 1.26 -2.54
CA GLU A 142 -16.70 1.40 -3.46
C GLU A 142 -17.74 2.42 -2.97
N ASP A 143 -17.37 3.29 -2.04
CA ASP A 143 -18.20 4.41 -1.61
C ASP A 143 -17.95 5.61 -2.52
N TYR A 144 -18.53 5.52 -3.72
CA TYR A 144 -18.36 6.56 -4.74
C TYR A 144 -18.99 7.90 -4.34
N SER A 145 -19.96 7.89 -3.41
CA SER A 145 -20.62 9.08 -2.90
C SER A 145 -19.66 9.97 -2.11
N GLN A 146 -18.71 9.37 -1.40
CA GLN A 146 -17.63 10.06 -0.71
C GLN A 146 -16.40 10.25 -1.60
N ALA A 147 -16.10 9.28 -2.49
CA ALA A 147 -14.91 9.32 -3.33
C ALA A 147 -14.95 10.47 -4.36
N ALA A 148 -16.04 10.59 -5.12
CA ALA A 148 -16.16 11.56 -6.20
C ALA A 148 -15.96 13.03 -5.77
N PRO A 149 -16.58 13.56 -4.69
CA PRO A 149 -16.37 14.94 -4.27
C PRO A 149 -14.92 15.21 -3.82
N LEU A 150 -14.31 14.28 -3.08
CA LEU A 150 -12.91 14.40 -2.64
C LEU A 150 -11.94 14.37 -3.83
N LEU A 151 -12.17 13.48 -4.79
CA LEU A 151 -11.33 13.38 -5.98
C LEU A 151 -11.52 14.57 -6.92
N SER A 152 -12.74 15.14 -6.99
CA SER A 152 -13.03 16.39 -7.70
C SER A 152 -12.27 17.57 -7.09
N GLU A 153 -12.24 17.67 -5.76
CA GLU A 153 -11.41 18.65 -5.06
C GLU A 153 -9.92 18.41 -5.31
N ALA A 154 -9.46 17.15 -5.25
CA ALA A 154 -8.07 16.80 -5.52
C ALA A 154 -7.62 17.23 -6.93
N VAL A 155 -8.48 17.05 -7.95
CA VAL A 155 -8.26 17.52 -9.33
C VAL A 155 -8.25 19.05 -9.40
N ARG A 156 -9.11 19.75 -8.64
CA ARG A 156 -9.13 21.22 -8.61
C ARG A 156 -7.83 21.79 -8.06
N VAL A 157 -7.25 21.16 -7.03
CA VAL A 157 -5.99 21.61 -6.43
C VAL A 157 -4.79 21.35 -7.34
N ARG A 158 -4.78 20.23 -8.08
CA ARG A 158 -3.74 19.90 -9.06
C ARG A 158 -4.36 19.50 -10.40
N PRO A 159 -4.72 20.48 -11.25
CA PRO A 159 -5.45 20.22 -12.49
C PRO A 159 -4.63 19.45 -13.53
N ASP A 160 -3.29 19.50 -13.47
CA ASP A 160 -2.42 18.84 -14.43
C ASP A 160 -2.01 17.42 -14.00
N ASP A 161 -2.48 16.97 -12.83
CA ASP A 161 -2.21 15.63 -12.32
C ASP A 161 -3.13 14.60 -12.97
N VAL A 162 -2.57 13.86 -13.92
CA VAL A 162 -3.25 12.81 -14.69
C VAL A 162 -3.81 11.72 -13.78
N ASN A 163 -3.10 11.34 -12.71
CA ASN A 163 -3.54 10.27 -11.82
C ASN A 163 -4.79 10.68 -11.03
N ARG A 164 -4.84 11.93 -10.56
CA ARG A 164 -6.04 12.46 -9.87
C ARG A 164 -7.26 12.46 -10.79
N ARG A 165 -7.08 12.86 -12.06
CA ARG A 165 -8.15 12.82 -13.06
C ARG A 165 -8.63 11.40 -13.33
N ILE A 166 -7.71 10.43 -13.43
CA ILE A 166 -8.06 9.03 -13.60
C ILE A 166 -8.89 8.53 -12.42
N LEU A 167 -8.46 8.80 -11.18
CA LEU A 167 -9.20 8.37 -9.99
C LEU A 167 -10.62 8.96 -9.97
N LEU A 168 -10.78 10.25 -10.27
CA LEU A 168 -12.11 10.88 -10.37
C LEU A 168 -12.97 10.22 -11.46
N ALA A 169 -12.42 10.03 -12.66
CA ALA A 169 -13.14 9.40 -13.75
C ALA A 169 -13.54 7.96 -13.42
N THR A 170 -12.66 7.20 -12.75
CA THR A 170 -12.95 5.85 -12.26
C THR A 170 -14.05 5.86 -11.19
N ALA A 171 -14.06 6.82 -10.27
CA ALA A 171 -15.13 6.95 -9.28
C ALA A 171 -16.50 7.18 -9.93
N LEU A 172 -16.56 8.07 -10.93
CA LEU A 172 -17.77 8.38 -11.69
C LEU A 172 -18.23 7.20 -12.56
N GLU A 173 -17.30 6.54 -13.25
CA GLU A 173 -17.58 5.34 -14.06
C GLU A 173 -18.19 4.25 -13.18
N LYS A 174 -17.57 3.98 -12.03
CA LYS A 174 -17.98 2.92 -11.11
C LYS A 174 -19.26 3.25 -10.34
N SER A 175 -19.61 4.53 -10.19
CA SER A 175 -20.91 4.95 -9.67
C SER A 175 -22.04 4.86 -10.71
N GLY A 176 -21.73 4.46 -11.95
CA GLY A 176 -22.69 4.38 -13.04
C GLY A 176 -22.84 5.67 -13.85
N ASP A 177 -22.09 6.73 -13.53
CA ASP A 177 -22.10 8.00 -14.25
C ASP A 177 -21.02 8.01 -15.34
N ALA A 178 -21.16 7.10 -16.31
CA ALA A 178 -20.25 7.01 -17.45
C ALA A 178 -20.26 8.30 -18.31
N GLN A 179 -21.37 9.04 -18.31
CA GLN A 179 -21.51 10.31 -19.01
C GLN A 179 -20.60 11.39 -18.42
N ALA A 180 -20.53 11.49 -17.09
CA ALA A 180 -19.60 12.40 -16.42
C ALA A 180 -18.15 11.89 -16.45
N ALA A 181 -17.92 10.58 -16.44
CA ALA A 181 -16.57 10.01 -16.44
C ALA A 181 -15.83 10.24 -17.77
N LEU A 182 -16.51 10.08 -18.91
CA LEU A 182 -15.93 10.16 -20.25
C LEU A 182 -15.12 11.46 -20.51
N PRO A 183 -15.67 12.67 -20.31
CA PRO A 183 -14.92 13.91 -20.56
C PRO A 183 -13.70 14.05 -19.63
N ILE A 184 -13.75 13.48 -18.42
CA ILE A 184 -12.61 13.47 -17.50
C ILE A 184 -11.51 12.54 -18.02
N TYR A 185 -11.84 11.33 -18.49
CA TYR A 185 -10.87 10.45 -19.15
C TYR A 185 -10.27 11.08 -20.41
N GLU A 186 -11.07 11.73 -21.24
CA GLU A 186 -10.59 12.44 -22.43
C GLU A 186 -9.62 13.57 -22.05
N SER A 187 -9.91 14.32 -20.99
CA SER A 187 -9.00 15.36 -20.49
C SER A 187 -7.68 14.78 -19.98
N ALA A 188 -7.72 13.63 -19.27
CA ALA A 188 -6.52 12.93 -18.81
C ALA A 188 -5.69 12.42 -20.00
N ALA A 189 -6.34 11.91 -21.06
CA ALA A 189 -5.67 11.43 -22.27
C ALA A 189 -4.98 12.56 -23.05
N LYS A 190 -5.52 13.79 -23.02
CA LYS A 190 -4.87 14.97 -23.61
C LYS A 190 -3.57 15.33 -22.88
N LEU A 191 -3.56 15.21 -21.56
CA LEU A 191 -2.38 15.48 -20.73
C LEU A 191 -1.33 14.35 -20.82
N ALA A 192 -1.77 13.10 -21.00
CA ALA A 192 -0.89 11.96 -21.20
C ALA A 192 -1.22 11.15 -22.47
N PRO A 193 -0.88 11.66 -23.68
CA PRO A 193 -1.23 11.02 -24.94
C PRO A 193 -0.63 9.62 -25.14
N LYS A 194 0.38 9.24 -24.36
CA LYS A 194 1.04 7.92 -24.45
C LYS A 194 0.37 6.85 -23.58
N ARG A 195 -0.58 7.20 -22.70
CA ARG A 195 -1.33 6.26 -21.85
C ARG A 195 -2.36 5.48 -22.66
N GLY A 196 -1.99 4.26 -23.08
CA GLY A 196 -2.86 3.39 -23.88
C GLY A 196 -4.09 2.90 -23.14
N ASP A 197 -3.97 2.71 -21.83
CA ASP A 197 -5.07 2.37 -20.92
C ASP A 197 -6.20 3.40 -20.94
N LEU A 198 -5.87 4.70 -21.04
CA LEU A 198 -6.88 5.77 -21.14
C LEU A 198 -7.66 5.70 -22.46
N ARG A 199 -6.97 5.42 -23.57
CA ARG A 199 -7.63 5.26 -24.88
C ARG A 199 -8.58 4.08 -24.89
N GLN A 200 -8.17 2.97 -24.28
CA GLN A 200 -9.01 1.79 -24.13
C GLN A 200 -10.28 2.14 -23.32
N LYS A 201 -10.11 2.80 -22.17
CA LYS A 201 -11.23 3.26 -21.32
C LYS A 201 -12.22 4.14 -22.09
N ILE A 202 -11.74 5.14 -22.81
CA ILE A 202 -12.58 6.04 -23.63
C ILE A 202 -13.35 5.25 -24.69
N SER A 203 -12.70 4.28 -25.34
CA SER A 203 -13.36 3.44 -26.35
C SER A 203 -14.47 2.58 -25.74
N GLU A 204 -14.19 1.92 -24.60
CA GLU A 204 -15.16 1.11 -23.86
C GLU A 204 -16.41 1.93 -23.50
N LEU A 205 -16.21 3.12 -22.91
CA LEU A 205 -17.31 3.99 -22.50
C LEU A 205 -18.13 4.51 -23.69
N LYS A 206 -17.50 4.81 -24.83
CA LYS A 206 -18.20 5.25 -26.04
C LYS A 206 -19.02 4.14 -26.68
N SER A 207 -18.50 2.91 -26.71
CA SER A 207 -19.28 1.76 -27.22
C SER A 207 -20.51 1.50 -26.36
N SER A 208 -20.39 1.54 -25.03
CA SER A 208 -21.52 1.30 -24.14
C SER A 208 -22.61 2.38 -24.18
N GLN A 209 -22.34 3.54 -24.77
CA GLN A 209 -23.33 4.61 -24.96
C GLN A 209 -24.04 4.55 -26.32
N ALA A 210 -23.54 3.72 -27.24
CA ALA A 210 -24.09 3.55 -28.59
C ALA A 210 -25.08 2.37 -28.69
N ASP A 211 -25.09 1.49 -27.69
CA ASP A 211 -26.04 0.37 -27.51
C ASP A 211 -27.25 0.79 -26.66
#